data_AF-A0A7W0EZW1-F1
#
_entry.id   AF-A0A7W0EZW1-F1
#
_cell.length_a   1.000
_cell.length_b   1.000
_cell.length_c   1.000
_cell.angle_alpha   90.00
_cell.angle_beta   90.00
_cell.angle_gamma   90.00
#
_symmetry.space_group_name_H-M   'P 1'
#
loop_
_entity.id
_entity.type
_entity.pdbx_description
1 polymer ?
#
loop_
_entity_poly.entity_id
_entity_poly.type
_entity_poly.pdbx_seq_one_letter_code
_entity_poly.pdbx_strand_id
1 'polypeptide(L)'
;MNWHEKVDQYLEIEKILNHLFSGFNYCLTQCIQKPGDEGELHCGCCNRPYHEIYDQDHPSFEILRARREALYGKPESHANIKRISPCEYHTLKGCILKTHKSPVCLGFLCKESIQALRSDYGLWTYDYLGVTHALEWLLTGDLSGKALDDFRQMCLDMDRTVMSEE
;
A
#
# COMPACT_ATOMS: atom_id res chain seq x y z
N MET A 1 0.15 21.81 14.33
CA MET A 1 -0.01 20.38 14.03
C MET A 1 1.38 19.78 13.85
N ASN A 2 1.68 18.63 14.49
CA ASN A 2 2.97 17.98 14.37
C ASN A 2 2.93 16.97 13.21
N TRP A 3 3.52 17.34 12.06
CA TRP A 3 3.47 16.51 10.86
C TRP A 3 4.34 15.24 10.95
N HIS A 4 5.40 15.27 11.76
CA HIS A 4 6.17 14.06 12.03
C HIS A 4 5.34 13.03 12.79
N GLU A 5 4.56 13.46 13.78
CA GLU A 5 3.65 12.60 14.51
C GLU A 5 2.58 11.99 13.59
N LYS A 6 2.05 12.74 12.62
CA LYS A 6 1.11 12.20 11.63
C LYS A 6 1.73 11.15 10.73
N VAL A 7 2.97 11.36 10.29
CA VAL A 7 3.71 10.35 9.53
C VAL A 7 4.01 9.13 10.41
N ASP A 8 4.38 9.30 11.68
CA ASP A 8 4.61 8.17 12.58
C ASP A 8 3.33 7.35 12.80
N GLN A 9 2.18 8.02 13.02
CA GLN A 9 0.87 7.37 13.10
C GLN A 9 0.51 6.61 11.80
N TYR A 10 0.77 7.22 10.64
CA TYR A 10 0.59 6.59 9.34
C TYR A 10 1.44 5.32 9.20
N LEU A 11 2.71 5.37 9.59
CA LEU A 11 3.62 4.23 9.50
C LEU A 11 3.21 3.09 10.45
N GLU A 12 2.57 3.39 11.58
CA GLU A 12 1.98 2.35 12.44
C GLU A 12 0.79 1.64 11.77
N ILE A 13 -0.07 2.37 11.06
CA ILE A 13 -1.16 1.75 10.28
C ILE A 13 -0.60 0.98 9.09
N GLU A 14 0.40 1.52 8.39
CA GLU A 14 1.06 0.84 7.29
C GLU A 14 1.65 -0.51 7.72
N LYS A 15 2.24 -0.61 8.92
CA LYS A 15 2.73 -1.88 9.45
C LYS A 15 1.63 -2.94 9.54
N ILE A 16 0.46 -2.56 10.04
CA ILE A 16 -0.72 -3.45 10.15
C ILE A 16 -1.18 -3.88 8.75
N LEU A 17 -1.33 -2.92 7.84
CA LEU A 17 -1.76 -3.23 6.47
C LEU A 17 -0.74 -4.10 5.73
N ASN A 18 0.56 -3.86 5.89
CA ASN A 18 1.60 -4.70 5.31
C ASN A 18 1.59 -6.13 5.86
N HIS A 19 1.28 -6.31 7.15
CA HIS A 19 1.13 -7.64 7.75
C HIS A 19 -0.10 -8.37 7.19
N LEU A 20 -1.26 -7.73 7.17
CA LEU A 20 -2.48 -8.21 6.53
C LEU A 20 -2.21 -8.66 5.08
N PHE A 21 -1.51 -7.83 4.31
CA PHE A 21 -1.18 -8.07 2.91
C PHE A 21 -0.14 -9.18 2.71
N SER A 22 0.66 -9.50 3.73
CA SER A 22 1.62 -10.59 3.65
C SER A 22 0.95 -11.96 3.66
N GLY A 23 -0.19 -12.12 4.35
CA GLY A 23 -0.94 -13.38 4.42
C GLY A 23 -1.44 -13.89 3.06
N PHE A 24 -1.54 -13.03 2.05
CA PHE A 24 -1.89 -13.40 0.69
C PHE A 24 -0.88 -12.92 -0.36
N ASN A 25 0.38 -12.70 0.05
CA ASN A 25 1.52 -12.34 -0.81
C ASN A 25 1.28 -11.09 -1.70
N TYR A 26 0.50 -10.12 -1.21
CA TYR A 26 0.16 -8.92 -1.97
C TYR A 26 1.40 -8.08 -2.28
N CYS A 27 1.52 -7.65 -3.53
CA CYS A 27 2.66 -6.87 -4.06
C CYS A 27 4.03 -7.58 -3.99
N LEU A 28 4.04 -8.89 -3.70
CA LEU A 28 5.22 -9.77 -3.70
C LEU A 28 5.23 -10.66 -4.96
N THR A 29 5.43 -11.97 -4.83
CA THR A 29 5.62 -12.91 -5.96
C THR A 29 4.37 -13.12 -6.81
N GLN A 30 3.18 -13.03 -6.21
CA GLN A 30 1.90 -13.17 -6.92
C GLN A 30 1.53 -11.94 -7.77
N CYS A 31 2.17 -10.79 -7.53
CA CYS A 31 1.88 -9.55 -8.25
C CYS A 31 2.41 -9.55 -9.69
N ILE A 32 3.37 -10.43 -10.00
CA ILE A 32 4.14 -10.45 -11.26
C ILE A 32 3.81 -11.67 -12.14
N GLN A 33 3.01 -12.64 -11.64
CA GLN A 33 2.75 -13.88 -12.36
C GLN A 33 1.25 -14.13 -12.59
N LYS A 34 0.85 -14.19 -13.86
CA LYS A 34 -0.30 -14.98 -14.29
C LYS A 34 0.18 -16.13 -15.19
N PRO A 35 -0.16 -17.39 -14.87
CA PRO A 35 -0.03 -18.49 -15.82
C PRO A 35 -1.02 -18.26 -16.98
N GLY A 36 -0.50 -18.14 -18.20
CA GLY A 36 -1.32 -17.97 -19.43
C GLY A 36 -0.97 -16.76 -20.30
N ASP A 37 -0.20 -15.80 -19.78
CA ASP A 37 0.32 -14.67 -20.56
C ASP A 37 1.75 -15.00 -21.02
N GLU A 38 1.87 -15.76 -22.11
CA GLU A 38 3.18 -16.00 -22.74
C GLU A 38 3.71 -14.68 -23.34
N GLY A 39 4.48 -13.93 -22.56
CA GLY A 39 5.38 -12.89 -23.10
C GLY A 39 5.46 -11.57 -22.33
N GLU A 40 4.50 -11.20 -21.48
CA GLU A 40 4.54 -9.95 -20.73
C GLU A 40 4.25 -10.16 -19.23
N LEU A 41 5.22 -9.78 -18.40
CA LEU A 41 5.03 -9.73 -16.95
C LEU A 41 4.14 -8.52 -16.65
N HIS A 42 2.98 -8.75 -16.05
CA HIS A 42 2.04 -7.71 -15.68
C HIS A 42 2.04 -7.49 -14.18
N CYS A 43 2.18 -6.23 -13.75
CA CYS A 43 1.91 -5.85 -12.36
C CYS A 43 0.41 -5.69 -12.14
N GLY A 44 -0.20 -6.56 -11.32
CA GLY A 44 -1.65 -6.58 -11.12
C GLY A 44 -2.23 -5.30 -10.49
N CYS A 45 -1.49 -4.61 -9.63
CA CYS A 45 -1.99 -3.44 -8.89
C CYS A 45 -1.24 -2.12 -9.15
N CYS A 46 0.03 -2.18 -9.56
CA CYS A 46 0.87 -0.99 -9.76
C CYS A 46 0.97 -0.64 -11.26
N ASN A 47 -0.06 0.05 -11.77
CA ASN A 47 -0.14 0.47 -13.17
C ASN A 47 0.13 1.96 -13.40
N ARG A 48 0.59 2.69 -12.37
CA ARG A 48 0.99 4.10 -12.43
C ARG A 48 2.15 4.40 -11.46
N PRO A 49 2.92 5.48 -11.66
CA PRO A 49 3.87 6.00 -10.67
C PRO A 49 3.11 6.63 -9.49
N TYR A 50 2.53 5.79 -8.63
CA TYR A 50 1.59 6.24 -7.59
C TYR A 50 2.18 7.22 -6.59
N HIS A 51 3.47 7.08 -6.29
CA HIS A 51 4.19 7.98 -5.40
C HIS A 51 4.35 9.39 -5.98
N GLU A 52 4.30 9.54 -7.31
CA GLU A 52 4.34 10.84 -7.97
C GLU A 52 2.93 11.44 -8.04
N ILE A 53 1.92 10.62 -8.37
CA ILE A 53 0.58 11.11 -8.68
C ILE A 53 -0.27 11.37 -7.42
N TYR A 54 -0.10 10.55 -6.38
CA TYR A 54 -1.00 10.55 -5.22
C TYR A 54 -0.34 11.07 -3.93
N ASP A 55 0.98 11.31 -3.94
CA ASP A 55 1.58 12.04 -2.84
C ASP A 55 1.24 13.53 -3.00
N GLN A 56 0.34 14.01 -2.14
CA GLN A 56 -0.18 15.39 -2.21
C GLN A 56 0.91 16.41 -1.89
N ASP A 57 0.73 17.64 -2.38
CA ASP A 57 1.56 18.80 -2.00
C ASP A 57 1.20 19.26 -0.58
N HIS A 58 1.69 18.52 0.42
CA HIS A 58 1.36 18.72 1.83
C HIS A 58 2.54 18.31 2.74
N PRO A 59 2.82 19.03 3.85
CA PRO A 59 4.02 18.80 4.66
C PRO A 59 4.25 17.36 5.14
N SER A 60 3.19 16.63 5.49
CA SER A 60 3.32 15.22 5.90
C SER A 60 3.70 14.29 4.74
N PHE A 61 3.25 14.59 3.52
CA PHE A 61 3.64 13.84 2.32
C PHE A 61 5.07 14.17 1.91
N GLU A 62 5.54 15.41 2.06
CA GLU A 62 6.94 15.77 1.89
C GLU A 62 7.85 15.00 2.86
N ILE A 63 7.46 14.92 4.14
CA ILE A 63 8.19 14.14 5.16
C ILE A 63 8.17 12.65 4.80
N LEU A 64 7.01 12.10 4.43
CA LEU A 64 6.88 10.70 4.02
C LEU A 64 7.78 10.39 2.82
N ARG A 65 7.79 11.26 1.80
CA ARG A 65 8.64 11.14 0.61
C ARG A 65 10.11 11.23 0.97
N ALA A 66 10.52 12.21 1.76
CA ALA A 66 11.91 12.36 2.20
C ALA A 66 12.40 11.12 2.98
N ARG A 67 11.57 10.57 3.88
CA ARG A 67 11.89 9.34 4.61
C ARG A 67 11.94 8.12 3.70
N ARG A 68 11.03 8.00 2.72
CA ARG A 68 11.05 6.95 1.69
C ARG A 68 12.34 7.01 0.88
N GLU A 69 12.69 8.18 0.35
CA GLU A 69 13.89 8.38 -0.46
C GLU A 69 15.17 8.12 0.33
N ALA A 70 15.20 8.47 1.62
CA ALA A 70 16.33 8.18 2.50
C ALA A 70 16.55 6.66 2.68
N LEU A 71 15.48 5.86 2.68
CA LEU A 71 15.55 4.41 2.88
C LEU A 71 15.77 3.63 1.58
N TYR A 72 15.08 4.03 0.52
CA TYR A 72 14.99 3.27 -0.71
C TYR A 72 15.74 3.90 -1.87
N GLY A 73 16.16 5.16 -1.75
CA GLY A 73 16.66 5.95 -2.87
C GLY A 73 15.52 6.66 -3.60
N LYS A 74 15.93 7.57 -4.49
CA LYS A 74 15.01 8.34 -5.31
C LYS A 74 14.41 7.50 -6.44
N PRO A 75 13.18 7.78 -6.90
CA PRO A 75 12.56 7.07 -8.01
C PRO A 75 13.48 6.94 -9.23
N GLU A 76 14.12 8.04 -9.64
CA GLU A 76 15.02 8.10 -10.81
C GLU A 76 16.30 7.26 -10.66
N SER A 77 16.66 6.86 -9.45
CA SER A 77 17.83 6.00 -9.19
C SER A 77 17.55 4.53 -9.45
N HIS A 78 16.27 4.15 -9.59
CA HIS A 78 15.86 2.79 -9.92
C HIS A 78 15.81 2.63 -11.43
N ALA A 79 16.75 1.86 -11.98
CA ALA A 79 16.73 1.48 -13.37
C ALA A 79 15.46 0.65 -13.63
N ASN A 80 14.41 1.28 -14.16
CA ASN A 80 13.20 0.56 -14.53
C ASN A 80 13.53 -0.28 -15.78
N ILE A 81 13.94 -1.53 -15.56
CA ILE A 81 14.23 -2.49 -16.62
C ILE A 81 12.88 -2.89 -17.25
N LYS A 82 12.40 -2.07 -18.19
CA LYS A 82 11.36 -2.31 -19.20
C LYS A 82 10.05 -3.01 -18.73
N ARG A 83 8.94 -2.27 -18.88
CA ARG A 83 7.56 -2.71 -19.24
C ARG A 83 6.67 -3.43 -18.22
N ILE A 84 7.15 -3.82 -17.05
CA ILE A 84 6.33 -4.61 -16.09
C ILE A 84 5.36 -3.74 -15.28
N SER A 85 5.86 -2.58 -14.87
CA SER A 85 5.12 -1.56 -14.14
C SER A 85 5.70 -0.19 -14.47
N PRO A 86 4.86 0.85 -14.61
CA PRO A 86 5.34 2.21 -14.73
C PRO A 86 5.85 2.79 -13.40
N CYS A 87 5.71 2.10 -12.27
CA CYS A 87 6.28 2.54 -11.00
C CYS A 87 7.76 2.13 -10.89
N GLU A 88 8.62 3.11 -10.63
CA GLU A 88 10.07 2.99 -10.53
C GLU A 88 10.52 2.13 -9.35
N TYR A 89 9.71 2.07 -8.29
CA TYR A 89 9.97 1.21 -7.14
C TYR A 89 9.57 -0.26 -7.37
N HIS A 90 9.03 -0.61 -8.53
CA HIS A 90 8.65 -1.98 -8.86
C HIS A 90 9.72 -2.66 -9.72
N THR A 91 10.11 -3.88 -9.33
CA THR A 91 11.13 -4.68 -10.02
C THR A 91 10.58 -6.03 -10.42
N LEU A 92 11.36 -6.84 -11.13
CA LEU A 92 11.07 -8.25 -11.41
C LEU A 92 10.77 -9.10 -10.17
N LYS A 93 11.18 -8.66 -8.98
CA LYS A 93 10.95 -9.34 -7.69
C LYS A 93 9.81 -8.74 -6.88
N GLY A 94 9.04 -7.81 -7.45
CA GLY A 94 7.96 -7.09 -6.79
C GLY A 94 8.37 -5.67 -6.39
N CYS A 95 7.53 -5.07 -5.53
CA CYS A 95 7.80 -3.74 -5.00
C CYS A 95 8.94 -3.78 -3.97
N ILE A 96 9.90 -2.86 -4.12
CA ILE A 96 11.02 -2.73 -3.19
C ILE A 96 10.65 -1.94 -1.94
N LEU A 97 9.61 -1.09 -2.00
CA LEU A 97 9.09 -0.39 -0.83
C LEU A 97 8.47 -1.41 0.12
N LYS A 98 9.16 -1.69 1.24
CA LYS A 98 8.60 -2.50 2.32
C LYS A 98 7.80 -1.65 3.31
N THR A 99 8.11 -0.36 3.37
CA THR A 99 7.44 0.65 4.20
C THR A 99 7.45 1.99 3.46
N HIS A 100 6.86 3.02 4.08
CA HIS A 100 6.76 4.38 3.56
C HIS A 100 6.04 4.45 2.21
N LYS A 101 5.15 3.51 1.92
CA LYS A 101 4.37 3.53 0.67
C LYS A 101 3.45 4.75 0.62
N SER A 102 2.95 5.11 -0.56
CA SER A 102 1.87 6.11 -0.68
C SER A 102 0.54 5.53 -0.20
N PRO A 103 -0.42 6.36 0.26
CA PRO A 103 -1.74 5.89 0.70
C PRO A 103 -2.45 4.98 -0.31
N VAL A 104 -2.42 5.36 -1.60
CA VAL A 104 -3.03 4.56 -2.67
C VAL A 104 -2.37 3.17 -2.82
N CYS A 105 -1.07 3.05 -2.55
CA CYS A 105 -0.37 1.76 -2.62
C CYS A 105 -0.79 0.80 -1.50
N LEU A 106 -1.35 1.32 -0.41
CA LEU A 106 -1.84 0.55 0.74
C LEU A 106 -3.36 0.35 0.69
N GLY A 107 -4.11 1.23 0.03
CA GLY A 107 -5.56 1.07 -0.11
C GLY A 107 -5.96 0.30 -1.35
N PHE A 108 -5.30 0.51 -2.49
CA PHE A 108 -5.67 -0.15 -3.73
C PHE A 108 -5.27 -1.62 -3.71
N LEU A 109 -6.18 -2.51 -4.11
CA LEU A 109 -5.96 -3.93 -4.33
C LEU A 109 -6.45 -4.32 -5.74
N CYS A 110 -5.78 -5.25 -6.41
CA CYS A 110 -6.28 -5.77 -7.67
C CYS A 110 -7.53 -6.65 -7.46
N LYS A 111 -8.26 -6.94 -8.54
CA LYS A 111 -9.50 -7.72 -8.50
C LYS A 111 -9.29 -9.09 -7.84
N GLU A 112 -8.18 -9.74 -8.15
CA GLU A 112 -7.81 -11.05 -7.61
C GLU A 112 -7.57 -10.98 -6.10
N SER A 113 -6.85 -9.97 -5.62
CA SER A 113 -6.65 -9.76 -4.18
C SER A 113 -7.97 -9.45 -3.46
N ILE A 114 -8.83 -8.62 -4.05
CA ILE A 114 -10.17 -8.36 -3.48
C ILE A 114 -11.00 -9.65 -3.46
N GLN A 115 -10.88 -10.49 -4.49
CA GLN A 115 -11.58 -11.77 -4.51
C GLN A 115 -11.06 -12.69 -3.40
N ALA A 116 -9.74 -12.82 -3.21
CA ALA A 116 -9.16 -13.61 -2.13
C ALA A 116 -9.64 -13.13 -0.74
N LEU A 117 -9.61 -11.80 -0.49
CA LEU A 117 -10.16 -11.22 0.73
C LEU A 117 -11.60 -11.66 1.00
N ARG A 118 -12.43 -11.76 -0.05
CA ARG A 118 -13.85 -12.12 0.05
C ARG A 118 -14.08 -13.61 0.20
N SER A 119 -13.50 -14.42 -0.69
CA SER A 119 -13.77 -15.85 -0.76
C SER A 119 -13.05 -16.63 0.32
N ASP A 120 -11.82 -16.24 0.64
CA ASP A 120 -10.92 -17.04 1.45
C ASP A 120 -10.95 -16.56 2.91
N TYR A 121 -11.19 -15.26 3.13
CA TYR A 121 -11.15 -14.63 4.47
C TYR A 121 -12.48 -13.99 4.89
N GLY A 122 -13.53 -14.01 4.06
CA GLY A 122 -14.83 -13.46 4.40
C GLY A 122 -14.88 -11.92 4.57
N LEU A 123 -13.88 -11.19 4.09
CA LEU A 123 -13.77 -9.73 4.18
C LEU A 123 -14.53 -9.03 3.06
N TRP A 124 -15.86 -9.15 3.09
CA TRP A 124 -16.77 -8.65 2.05
C TRP A 124 -16.82 -7.13 1.91
N THR A 125 -16.57 -6.43 3.00
CA THR A 125 -16.74 -4.98 3.11
C THR A 125 -15.45 -4.19 2.90
N TYR A 126 -14.38 -4.81 2.39
CA TYR A 126 -13.16 -4.08 2.07
C TYR A 126 -13.44 -3.01 1.00
N ASP A 127 -13.24 -1.75 1.39
CA ASP A 127 -13.38 -0.57 0.53
C ASP A 127 -12.03 0.11 0.34
N TYR A 128 -11.44 -0.09 -0.84
CA TYR A 128 -10.13 0.48 -1.16
C TYR A 128 -10.13 2.01 -1.14
N LEU A 129 -11.23 2.68 -1.54
CA LEU A 129 -11.33 4.14 -1.52
C LEU A 129 -11.40 4.65 -0.09
N GLY A 130 -12.23 4.00 0.74
CA GLY A 130 -12.31 4.28 2.16
C GLY A 130 -10.96 4.17 2.87
N VAL A 131 -10.21 3.09 2.60
CA VAL A 131 -8.86 2.90 3.16
C VAL A 131 -7.89 3.98 2.65
N THR A 132 -7.87 4.28 1.34
CA THR A 132 -7.02 5.34 0.80
C THR A 132 -7.32 6.71 1.42
N HIS A 133 -8.60 7.12 1.47
CA HIS A 133 -8.97 8.41 2.06
C HIS A 133 -8.68 8.47 3.57
N ALA A 134 -8.90 7.39 4.32
CA ALA A 134 -8.56 7.36 5.74
C ALA A 134 -7.06 7.57 5.98
N LEU A 135 -6.21 6.95 5.15
CA LEU A 135 -4.76 7.14 5.19
C LEU A 135 -4.33 8.56 4.79
N GLU A 136 -4.97 9.15 3.79
CA GLU A 136 -4.74 10.54 3.39
C GLU A 136 -5.16 11.52 4.50
N TRP A 137 -6.37 11.37 5.04
CA TRP A 137 -6.87 12.19 6.15
C TRP A 137 -6.04 12.04 7.41
N LEU A 138 -5.46 10.86 7.66
CA LEU A 138 -4.49 10.66 8.73
C LEU A 138 -3.25 11.53 8.52
N LEU A 139 -2.69 11.52 7.30
CA LEU A 139 -1.51 12.32 6.95
C LEU A 139 -1.81 13.83 6.95
N THR A 140 -2.97 14.27 6.46
CA THR A 140 -3.35 15.70 6.43
C THR A 140 -3.87 16.20 7.77
N GLY A 141 -4.17 15.30 8.71
CA GLY A 141 -4.67 15.64 10.04
C GLY A 141 -6.19 15.88 10.08
N ASP A 142 -6.90 15.58 9.01
CA ASP A 142 -8.36 15.67 8.91
C ASP A 142 -9.08 14.49 9.58
N LEU A 143 -8.36 13.40 9.86
CA LEU A 143 -8.91 12.25 10.57
C LEU A 143 -8.98 12.52 12.08
N SER A 144 -10.19 12.65 12.60
CA SER A 144 -10.42 12.84 14.04
C SER A 144 -9.85 11.67 14.87
N GLY A 145 -9.53 11.92 16.15
CA GLY A 145 -8.96 10.88 17.03
C GLY A 145 -9.82 9.62 17.12
N LYS A 146 -11.14 9.77 17.30
CA LYS A 146 -12.06 8.62 17.30
C LYS A 146 -12.07 7.88 15.96
N ALA A 147 -12.09 8.61 14.84
CA ALA A 147 -12.08 7.99 13.52
C ALA A 147 -10.75 7.25 13.23
N LEU A 148 -9.63 7.75 13.74
CA LEU A 148 -8.34 7.06 13.70
C LEU A 148 -8.37 5.76 14.52
N ASP A 149 -8.91 5.81 15.73
CA ASP A 149 -9.03 4.62 16.57
C ASP A 149 -9.93 3.56 15.92
N ASP A 150 -11.09 3.96 15.39
CA ASP A 150 -12.01 3.09 14.65
C ASP A 150 -11.33 2.48 13.41
N PHE A 151 -10.61 3.29 12.63
CA PHE A 151 -9.89 2.85 11.43
C PHE A 151 -8.75 1.87 11.78
N ARG A 152 -8.00 2.16 12.84
CA ARG A 152 -6.94 1.28 13.35
C ARG A 152 -7.52 -0.06 13.79
N GLN A 153 -8.62 -0.04 14.53
CA GLN A 153 -9.28 -1.26 14.99
C GLN A 153 -9.79 -2.09 13.81
N MET A 154 -10.40 -1.46 12.81
CA MET A 154 -10.80 -2.12 11.57
C MET A 154 -9.61 -2.82 10.87
N CYS A 155 -8.45 -2.16 10.78
CA CYS A 155 -7.24 -2.77 10.21
C CYS A 155 -6.75 -3.98 11.01
N LEU A 156 -6.75 -3.89 12.35
CA LEU A 156 -6.38 -4.98 13.24
C LEU A 156 -7.36 -6.17 13.17
N ASP A 157 -8.65 -5.89 12.96
CA ASP A 157 -9.67 -6.93 12.82
C ASP A 157 -9.49 -7.71 11.51
N MET A 158 -9.23 -6.99 10.40
CA MET A 158 -8.90 -7.61 9.12
C MET A 158 -7.61 -8.44 9.23
N ASP A 159 -6.56 -7.88 9.84
CA ASP A 159 -5.28 -8.56 10.04
C ASP A 159 -5.46 -9.87 10.80
N ARG A 160 -6.15 -9.84 11.94
CA ARG A 160 -6.43 -11.05 12.73
C ARG A 160 -7.21 -12.10 11.96
N THR A 161 -8.17 -11.68 11.13
CA THR A 161 -8.99 -12.59 10.31
C THR A 161 -8.14 -13.31 9.27
N VAL A 162 -7.22 -12.59 8.61
CA VAL A 162 -6.34 -13.20 7.60
C VAL A 162 -5.30 -14.10 8.23
N MET A 163 -4.74 -13.69 9.37
CA MET A 163 -3.65 -14.42 10.03
C MET A 163 -4.13 -15.60 10.89
N SER A 164 -5.42 -15.73 11.17
CA SER A 164 -5.97 -16.89 11.92
C SER A 164 -6.24 -18.12 11.05
N GLU A 165 -6.15 -17.98 9.72
CA GLU A 165 -6.40 -19.05 8.74
C GLU A 165 -5.11 -19.75 8.26
N GLU A 166 -3.95 -19.44 8.87
CA GLU A 166 -2.66 -20.15 8.70
C GLU A 166 -2.45 -21.27 9.75
#